data_AF-A0A1E9DBG3-F1
#
_entry.id   AF-A0A1E9DBG3-F1
#
_cell.length_a   1.000
_cell.length_b   1.000
_cell.length_c   1.000
_cell.angle_alpha   90.00
_cell.angle_beta   90.00
_cell.angle_gamma   90.00
#
_symmetry.space_group_name_H-M   'P 1'
#
loop_
_entity.id
_entity.type
_entity.pdbx_description
1 polymer ?
#
loop_
_entity_poly.entity_id
_entity_poly.type
_entity_poly.pdbx_seq_one_letter_code
_entity_poly.pdbx_strand_id
1 'polypeptide(L)'
;MAIDYITKSEKTDEKILVSSFKCHPSTAHIQFLKTREDNDTKGTVLARHLIQSFLPGEVDPIKAHEIGMELCKKILKEDYEFVLATHIDRGHIHNHIIFNNVNYKTGKCYQSNKKSYHKIRYQSDELCKENKLSVIDKYYEAYKRKYKTAGKSWYEYDQNKKGNSWKSKLQFDIDRMINKSKSWEEFLENMKSLDYEIKFDKHIAFRHKDKQRFTRAKTIGEDYTEEKIKERIDLAIKNKANPIKKRVGNVIDISTNEKAQSSKGYEVWVRKHNIKTMADSIIKLREQGINSITQLDDLIKKSADDRQDLLDKIKKIETEMKSLSQGMENINTINKYRE
;
A
#
# COMPACT_ATOMS: atom_id res chain seq x y z
N MET A 1 -12.81 5.71 -27.87
CA MET A 1 -12.21 4.34 -27.94
C MET A 1 -10.77 4.40 -27.44
N ALA A 2 -10.10 3.25 -27.22
CA ALA A 2 -8.71 3.24 -26.72
C ALA A 2 -7.73 3.96 -27.66
N ILE A 3 -7.94 3.83 -28.98
CA ILE A 3 -7.14 4.49 -30.03
C ILE A 3 -7.33 6.01 -30.00
N ASP A 4 -8.57 6.50 -29.89
CA ASP A 4 -8.85 7.95 -29.75
C ASP A 4 -8.22 8.53 -28.48
N TYR A 5 -8.15 7.74 -27.41
CA TYR A 5 -7.54 8.19 -26.16
C TYR A 5 -6.02 8.31 -26.28
N ILE A 6 -5.34 7.36 -26.93
CA ILE A 6 -3.88 7.42 -27.07
C ILE A 6 -3.43 8.43 -28.13
N THR A 7 -4.27 8.81 -29.08
CA THR A 7 -3.94 9.75 -30.18
C THR A 7 -4.41 11.19 -29.91
N LYS A 8 -4.75 11.54 -28.66
CA LYS A 8 -5.15 12.90 -28.29
C LYS A 8 -4.03 13.89 -28.57
N SER A 9 -4.35 15.00 -29.25
CA SER A 9 -3.41 16.06 -29.65
C SER A 9 -2.63 16.63 -28.46
N GLU A 10 -3.33 16.90 -27.35
CA GLU A 10 -2.74 17.43 -26.10
C GLU A 10 -1.62 16.56 -25.51
N LYS A 11 -1.57 15.28 -25.88
CA LYS A 11 -0.61 14.31 -25.33
C LYS A 11 0.51 13.95 -26.29
N THR A 12 0.34 14.24 -27.57
CA THR A 12 1.14 13.66 -28.67
C THR A 12 1.80 14.74 -29.52
N ASP A 13 2.00 15.93 -28.94
CA ASP A 13 2.53 17.10 -29.63
C ASP A 13 1.75 17.40 -30.91
N GLU A 14 0.46 17.74 -30.75
CA GLU A 14 -0.47 18.00 -31.86
C GLU A 14 -0.63 16.83 -32.86
N LYS A 15 -0.41 15.59 -32.39
CA LYS A 15 -0.43 14.33 -33.16
C LYS A 15 0.81 14.07 -34.03
N ILE A 16 1.86 14.91 -33.93
CA ILE A 16 3.13 14.67 -34.63
C ILE A 16 3.76 13.35 -34.15
N LEU A 17 3.59 13.00 -32.88
CA LEU A 17 4.11 11.76 -32.28
C LEU A 17 3.12 10.59 -32.37
N VAL A 18 2.40 10.49 -33.49
CA VAL A 18 1.50 9.37 -33.81
C VAL A 18 1.91 8.73 -35.13
N SER A 19 2.25 7.44 -35.07
CA SER A 19 2.58 6.63 -36.25
C SER A 19 1.68 5.41 -36.33
N SER A 20 1.46 4.89 -37.53
CA SER A 20 0.72 3.64 -37.73
C SER A 20 1.31 2.79 -38.85
N PHE A 21 0.97 1.51 -38.84
CA PHE A 21 1.37 0.57 -39.88
C PHE A 21 0.17 -0.23 -40.36
N LYS A 22 -0.02 -0.28 -41.69
CA LYS A 22 -1.12 -0.97 -42.40
C LYS A 22 -2.54 -0.58 -41.95
N CYS A 23 -2.66 0.47 -41.16
CA CYS A 23 -3.92 1.08 -40.75
C CYS A 23 -3.75 2.60 -40.63
N HIS A 24 -4.86 3.32 -40.64
CA HIS A 24 -4.88 4.76 -40.40
C HIS A 24 -5.37 5.02 -38.96
N PRO A 25 -4.75 5.90 -38.15
CA PRO A 25 -5.06 6.02 -36.72
C PRO A 25 -6.55 6.26 -36.41
N SER A 26 -7.25 7.07 -37.22
CA SER A 26 -8.69 7.36 -37.02
C SER A 26 -9.61 6.18 -37.35
N THR A 27 -9.20 5.28 -38.26
CA THR A 27 -10.01 4.15 -38.74
C THR A 27 -9.44 2.79 -38.35
N ALA A 28 -8.38 2.77 -37.55
CA ALA A 28 -7.65 1.55 -37.20
C ALA A 28 -8.56 0.50 -36.53
N HIS A 29 -9.57 0.92 -35.76
CA HIS A 29 -10.55 0.00 -35.18
C HIS A 29 -11.40 -0.73 -36.22
N ILE A 30 -11.82 -0.04 -37.30
CA ILE A 30 -12.58 -0.64 -38.41
C ILE A 30 -11.67 -1.59 -39.19
N GLN A 31 -10.45 -1.16 -39.48
CA GLN A 31 -9.48 -1.96 -40.22
C GLN A 31 -9.09 -3.24 -39.46
N PHE A 32 -8.91 -3.15 -38.14
CA PHE A 32 -8.61 -4.34 -37.32
C PHE A 32 -9.77 -5.33 -37.32
N LEU A 33 -11.01 -4.84 -37.25
CA LEU A 33 -12.22 -5.67 -37.35
C LEU A 33 -12.33 -6.30 -38.74
N LYS A 34 -12.05 -5.55 -39.80
CA LYS A 34 -12.09 -6.05 -41.17
C LYS A 34 -11.08 -7.18 -41.39
N THR A 35 -9.83 -7.00 -40.97
CA THR A 35 -8.80 -8.06 -41.01
C THR A 35 -9.28 -9.33 -40.30
N ARG A 36 -9.95 -9.17 -39.16
CA ARG A 36 -10.47 -10.30 -38.38
C ARG A 36 -11.63 -11.02 -39.10
N GLU A 37 -12.55 -10.27 -39.70
CA GLU A 37 -13.66 -10.81 -40.51
C GLU A 37 -13.15 -11.57 -41.73
N ASP A 38 -12.20 -10.99 -42.46
CA ASP A 38 -11.61 -11.58 -43.66
C ASP A 38 -10.86 -12.90 -43.36
N ASN A 39 -10.44 -13.11 -42.11
CA ASN A 39 -9.75 -14.32 -41.64
C ASN A 39 -10.66 -15.26 -40.80
N ASP A 40 -11.99 -15.04 -40.76
CA ASP A 40 -12.97 -15.79 -39.94
C ASP A 40 -12.49 -16.09 -38.49
N THR A 41 -11.82 -15.12 -37.87
CA THR A 41 -11.20 -15.33 -36.56
C THR A 41 -12.20 -15.13 -35.43
N LYS A 42 -12.39 -16.16 -34.58
CA LYS A 42 -13.45 -16.20 -33.54
C LYS A 42 -12.99 -15.81 -32.11
N GLY A 43 -11.78 -15.29 -31.92
CA GLY A 43 -11.24 -14.96 -30.58
C GLY A 43 -11.94 -13.77 -29.90
N THR A 44 -12.00 -13.67 -28.58
CA THR A 44 -12.68 -12.53 -27.91
C THR A 44 -11.85 -11.25 -27.82
N VAL A 45 -10.52 -11.34 -28.03
CA VAL A 45 -9.63 -10.18 -27.94
C VAL A 45 -9.52 -9.48 -29.28
N LEU A 46 -9.87 -8.19 -29.29
CA LEU A 46 -9.87 -7.35 -30.49
C LEU A 46 -8.48 -6.77 -30.80
N ALA A 47 -7.80 -6.24 -29.78
CA ALA A 47 -6.49 -5.63 -29.91
C ALA A 47 -5.67 -5.82 -28.63
N ARG A 48 -4.37 -5.59 -28.72
CA ARG A 48 -3.44 -5.60 -27.58
C ARG A 48 -2.88 -4.20 -27.37
N HIS A 49 -2.74 -3.80 -26.11
CA HIS A 49 -2.17 -2.52 -25.72
C HIS A 49 -0.88 -2.76 -24.95
N LEU A 50 0.24 -2.29 -25.51
CA LEU A 50 1.56 -2.32 -24.90
C LEU A 50 1.96 -0.89 -24.53
N ILE A 51 2.55 -0.73 -23.34
CA ILE A 51 3.12 0.54 -22.88
C ILE A 51 4.61 0.33 -22.66
N GLN A 52 5.42 1.20 -23.26
CA GLN A 52 6.87 1.27 -23.05
C GLN A 52 7.18 2.63 -22.40
N SER A 53 7.75 2.63 -21.21
CA SER A 53 8.02 3.83 -20.43
C SER A 53 9.52 4.05 -20.28
N PHE A 54 9.93 5.32 -20.23
CA PHE A 54 11.32 5.73 -20.07
C PHE A 54 11.51 6.46 -18.74
N LEU A 55 12.75 6.53 -18.25
CA LEU A 55 13.05 7.28 -17.03
C LEU A 55 12.77 8.78 -17.29
N PRO A 56 12.14 9.50 -16.33
CA PRO A 56 11.88 10.93 -16.49
C PRO A 56 13.17 11.71 -16.80
N GLY A 57 13.15 12.51 -17.87
CA GLY A 57 14.29 13.36 -18.28
C GLY A 57 15.42 12.65 -19.03
N GLU A 58 15.29 11.35 -19.31
CA GLU A 58 16.38 10.56 -19.93
C GLU A 58 16.33 10.54 -21.46
N VAL A 59 15.15 10.68 -22.06
CA VAL A 59 14.95 10.56 -23.50
C VAL A 59 14.12 11.73 -24.03
N ASP A 60 14.39 12.16 -25.26
CA ASP A 60 13.58 13.13 -25.97
C ASP A 60 12.31 12.47 -26.58
N PRO A 61 11.17 13.16 -26.71
CA PRO A 61 9.95 12.58 -27.27
C PRO A 61 10.11 11.99 -28.68
N ILE A 62 10.88 12.63 -29.56
CA ILE A 62 11.13 12.12 -30.93
C ILE A 62 11.93 10.83 -30.82
N LYS A 63 12.98 10.84 -29.99
CA LYS A 63 13.83 9.65 -29.82
C LYS A 63 13.07 8.48 -29.18
N ALA A 64 12.21 8.77 -28.21
CA ALA A 64 11.31 7.79 -27.62
C ALA A 64 10.37 7.19 -28.68
N HIS A 65 9.83 8.03 -29.58
CA HIS A 65 8.97 7.59 -30.67
C HIS A 65 9.72 6.67 -31.66
N GLU A 66 10.94 7.03 -32.06
CA GLU A 66 11.82 6.20 -32.91
C GLU A 66 12.06 4.82 -32.29
N ILE A 67 12.45 4.78 -31.01
CA ILE A 67 12.66 3.53 -30.26
C ILE A 67 11.38 2.70 -30.20
N GLY A 68 10.22 3.35 -30.04
CA GLY A 68 8.92 2.69 -30.08
C GLY A 68 8.60 2.06 -31.44
N MET A 69 8.95 2.74 -32.53
CA MET A 69 8.79 2.22 -33.89
C MET A 69 9.71 1.03 -34.16
N GLU A 70 10.97 1.12 -33.73
CA GLU A 70 11.93 0.01 -33.83
C GLU A 70 11.47 -1.20 -33.01
N LEU A 71 10.93 -0.97 -31.81
CA LEU A 71 10.35 -2.03 -30.99
C LEU A 71 9.21 -2.71 -31.75
N CYS A 72 8.26 -1.94 -32.31
CA CYS A 72 7.16 -2.48 -33.12
C CYS A 72 7.69 -3.33 -34.28
N LYS A 73 8.69 -2.87 -35.03
CA LYS A 73 9.34 -3.64 -36.11
C LYS A 73 9.95 -4.95 -35.59
N LYS A 74 10.63 -4.94 -34.44
CA LYS A 74 11.25 -6.16 -33.87
C LYS A 74 10.21 -7.16 -33.32
N ILE A 75 9.12 -6.69 -32.71
CA ILE A 75 8.14 -7.55 -32.01
C ILE A 75 6.92 -7.96 -32.84
N LEU A 76 6.38 -7.04 -33.64
CA LEU A 76 5.22 -7.25 -34.50
C LEU A 76 5.62 -7.59 -35.93
N LYS A 77 6.86 -7.28 -36.31
CA LYS A 77 7.34 -7.39 -37.69
C LYS A 77 6.38 -6.64 -38.62
N GLU A 78 6.32 -7.08 -39.86
CA GLU A 78 5.32 -6.58 -40.81
C GLU A 78 4.06 -7.46 -40.80
N ASP A 79 3.73 -8.11 -39.69
CA ASP A 79 2.66 -9.12 -39.67
C ASP A 79 1.39 -8.68 -38.93
N TYR A 80 1.45 -7.55 -38.21
CA TYR A 80 0.33 -6.98 -37.48
C TYR A 80 0.17 -5.50 -37.79
N GLU A 81 -1.08 -5.05 -37.92
CA GLU A 81 -1.42 -3.64 -37.99
C GLU A 81 -1.27 -3.01 -36.60
N PHE A 82 -0.74 -1.79 -36.51
CA PHE A 82 -0.58 -1.10 -35.22
C PHE A 82 -0.67 0.42 -35.32
N VAL A 83 -0.96 1.04 -34.18
CA VAL A 83 -0.89 2.48 -33.92
C VAL A 83 0.03 2.69 -32.72
N LEU A 84 1.06 3.51 -32.90
CA LEU A 84 1.98 3.99 -31.87
C LEU A 84 1.70 5.46 -31.59
N ALA A 85 1.60 5.83 -30.31
CA ALA A 85 1.52 7.22 -29.87
C ALA A 85 2.46 7.46 -28.69
N THR A 86 3.26 8.53 -28.74
CA THR A 86 4.16 8.91 -27.63
C THR A 86 3.50 10.00 -26.79
N HIS A 87 3.40 9.76 -25.48
CA HIS A 87 2.78 10.65 -24.51
C HIS A 87 3.85 11.46 -23.76
N ILE A 88 3.63 12.77 -23.67
CA ILE A 88 4.51 13.73 -22.97
C ILE A 88 3.81 14.42 -21.78
N ASP A 89 2.54 14.08 -21.50
CA ASP A 89 1.65 14.79 -20.58
C ASP A 89 1.85 14.48 -19.08
N ARG A 90 2.60 13.42 -18.73
CA ARG A 90 2.64 12.87 -17.34
C ARG A 90 3.95 13.06 -16.58
N GLY A 91 4.75 14.06 -16.95
CA GLY A 91 6.07 14.30 -16.34
C GLY A 91 7.10 13.19 -16.63
N HIS A 92 6.74 12.23 -17.49
CA HIS A 92 7.63 11.21 -18.03
C HIS A 92 7.11 10.75 -19.39
N ILE A 93 8.05 10.45 -20.29
CA ILE A 93 7.75 10.07 -21.67
C ILE A 93 7.46 8.57 -21.73
N HIS A 94 6.40 8.20 -22.45
CA HIS A 94 6.04 6.81 -22.66
C HIS A 94 5.31 6.61 -23.99
N ASN A 95 5.52 5.45 -24.59
CA ASN A 95 4.88 5.01 -25.81
C ASN A 95 3.67 4.15 -25.51
N HIS A 96 2.57 4.41 -26.19
CA HIS A 96 1.39 3.55 -26.27
C HIS A 96 1.34 2.88 -27.64
N ILE A 97 1.40 1.55 -27.66
CA ILE A 97 1.31 0.75 -28.89
C ILE A 97 0.03 -0.08 -28.81
N ILE A 98 -0.92 0.21 -29.69
CA ILE A 98 -2.12 -0.62 -29.88
C ILE A 98 -1.98 -1.38 -31.19
N PHE A 99 -2.01 -2.71 -31.15
CA PHE A 99 -1.88 -3.53 -32.35
C PHE A 99 -2.99 -4.57 -32.46
N ASN A 100 -3.30 -4.97 -33.68
CA ASN A 100 -4.34 -5.95 -33.97
C ASN A 100 -3.98 -7.28 -33.30
N ASN A 101 -4.95 -7.94 -32.66
CA ASN A 101 -4.72 -9.27 -32.11
C ASN A 101 -4.61 -10.32 -33.22
N VAL A 102 -5.11 -10.05 -34.43
CA VAL A 102 -5.05 -10.97 -35.58
C VAL A 102 -3.87 -10.60 -36.47
N ASN A 103 -3.08 -11.61 -36.81
CA ASN A 103 -2.01 -11.50 -37.80
C ASN A 103 -2.63 -11.46 -39.20
N TYR A 104 -2.50 -10.35 -39.92
CA TYR A 104 -3.21 -10.16 -41.19
C TYR A 104 -2.71 -11.09 -42.32
N LYS A 105 -1.50 -11.66 -42.19
CA LYS A 105 -0.93 -12.60 -43.17
C LYS A 105 -1.37 -14.05 -42.93
N THR A 106 -1.54 -14.44 -41.67
CA THR A 106 -1.76 -15.85 -41.29
C THR A 106 -3.14 -16.12 -40.70
N GLY A 107 -3.90 -15.07 -40.37
CA GLY A 107 -5.18 -15.16 -39.66
C GLY A 107 -5.08 -15.61 -38.20
N LYS A 108 -3.87 -15.90 -37.70
CA LYS A 108 -3.67 -16.41 -36.34
C LYS A 108 -3.70 -15.30 -35.30
N CYS A 109 -4.28 -15.58 -34.14
CA CYS A 109 -4.25 -14.67 -33.01
C CYS A 109 -2.86 -14.56 -32.37
N TYR A 110 -2.49 -13.37 -31.91
CA TYR A 110 -1.29 -13.11 -31.14
C TYR A 110 -1.29 -13.89 -29.83
N GLN A 111 -0.22 -14.64 -29.59
CA GLN A 111 -0.05 -15.45 -28.37
C GLN A 111 0.53 -14.62 -27.22
N SER A 112 -0.36 -13.98 -26.46
CA SER A 112 0.02 -13.24 -25.26
C SER A 112 0.22 -14.16 -24.05
N ASN A 113 1.47 -14.48 -23.74
CA ASN A 113 1.89 -15.25 -22.56
C ASN A 113 3.18 -14.70 -21.92
N LYS A 114 3.59 -15.23 -20.76
CA LYS A 114 4.81 -14.77 -20.05
C LYS A 114 6.07 -14.80 -20.92
N LYS A 115 6.21 -15.82 -21.79
CA LYS A 115 7.37 -15.93 -22.70
C LYS A 115 7.38 -14.80 -23.74
N SER A 116 6.23 -14.52 -24.37
CA SER A 116 6.09 -13.39 -25.31
C SER A 116 6.38 -12.04 -24.64
N TYR A 117 5.91 -11.86 -23.40
CA TYR A 117 6.15 -10.64 -22.63
C TYR A 117 7.64 -10.46 -22.29
N HIS A 118 8.33 -11.53 -21.86
CA HIS A 118 9.77 -11.48 -21.62
C HIS A 118 10.57 -11.18 -22.88
N LYS A 119 10.12 -11.66 -24.05
CA LYS A 119 10.73 -11.32 -25.34
C LYS A 119 10.59 -9.84 -25.65
N ILE A 120 9.40 -9.26 -25.46
CA ILE A 120 9.18 -7.81 -25.64
C ILE A 120 10.09 -7.01 -24.70
N ARG A 121 10.11 -7.37 -23.40
CA ARG A 121 10.99 -6.71 -22.42
C ARG A 121 12.45 -6.77 -22.86
N TYR A 122 12.94 -7.94 -23.25
CA TYR A 122 14.32 -8.09 -23.71
C TYR A 122 14.62 -7.20 -24.93
N GLN A 123 13.75 -7.18 -25.94
CA GLN A 123 13.94 -6.31 -27.11
C GLN A 123 13.88 -4.82 -26.76
N SER A 124 13.00 -4.42 -25.84
CA SER A 124 12.96 -3.05 -25.34
C SER A 124 14.22 -2.68 -24.57
N ASP A 125 14.72 -3.58 -23.70
CA ASP A 125 15.94 -3.35 -22.92
C ASP A 125 17.16 -3.22 -23.87
N GLU A 126 17.29 -4.09 -24.87
CA GLU A 126 18.39 -4.00 -25.84
C GLU A 126 18.32 -2.70 -26.66
N LEU A 127 17.14 -2.28 -27.12
CA LEU A 127 16.97 -0.98 -27.79
C LEU A 127 17.34 0.20 -26.90
N CYS A 128 16.97 0.15 -25.62
CA CYS A 128 17.38 1.18 -24.66
C CYS A 128 18.92 1.21 -24.52
N LYS A 129 19.59 0.06 -24.38
CA LYS A 129 21.06 0.00 -24.30
C LYS A 129 21.75 0.52 -25.58
N GLU A 130 21.26 0.11 -26.75
CA GLU A 130 21.78 0.56 -28.06
C GLU A 130 21.73 2.10 -28.17
N ASN A 131 20.71 2.71 -27.55
CA ASN A 131 20.52 4.17 -27.50
C ASN A 131 21.11 4.83 -26.24
N LYS A 132 21.96 4.11 -25.47
CA LYS A 132 22.60 4.60 -24.23
C LYS A 132 21.62 5.05 -23.14
N LEU A 133 20.42 4.48 -23.12
CA LEU A 133 19.41 4.70 -22.09
C LEU A 133 19.56 3.65 -20.97
N SER A 134 19.12 4.01 -19.77
CA SER A 134 19.13 3.11 -18.63
C SER A 134 18.16 1.95 -18.83
N VAL A 135 18.62 0.78 -18.42
CA VAL A 135 17.80 -0.43 -18.34
C VAL A 135 17.71 -0.90 -16.90
N ILE A 136 16.62 -1.60 -16.61
CA ILE A 136 16.41 -2.18 -15.30
C ILE A 136 17.36 -3.36 -15.12
N ASP A 137 18.36 -3.18 -14.24
CA ASP A 137 19.26 -4.25 -13.85
C ASP A 137 18.47 -5.35 -13.10
N LYS A 138 18.54 -6.57 -13.65
CA LYS A 138 17.88 -7.76 -13.11
C LYS A 138 18.45 -8.15 -11.74
N TYR A 139 19.74 -7.92 -11.49
CA TYR A 139 20.37 -8.19 -10.20
C TYR A 139 19.89 -7.18 -9.16
N TYR A 140 19.85 -5.89 -9.50
CA TYR A 140 19.27 -4.85 -8.66
C TYR A 140 17.77 -5.08 -8.36
N GLU A 141 16.97 -5.55 -9.32
CA GLU A 141 15.55 -5.89 -9.09
C GLU A 141 15.36 -7.09 -8.14
N ALA A 142 16.17 -8.14 -8.31
CA ALA A 142 16.13 -9.32 -7.46
C ALA A 142 16.56 -8.98 -6.02
N TYR A 143 17.60 -8.14 -5.89
CA TYR A 143 18.09 -7.64 -4.61
C TYR A 143 17.07 -6.72 -3.95
N LYS A 144 16.48 -5.73 -4.65
CA LYS A 144 15.42 -4.87 -4.11
C LYS A 144 14.19 -5.68 -3.68
N ARG A 145 13.83 -6.75 -4.41
CA ARG A 145 12.76 -7.68 -3.99
C ARG A 145 13.09 -8.41 -2.69
N LYS A 146 14.35 -8.74 -2.42
CA LYS A 146 14.81 -9.43 -1.20
C LYS A 146 14.67 -8.55 0.05
N TYR A 147 14.86 -7.24 -0.08
CA TYR A 147 14.82 -6.28 1.03
C TYR A 147 13.56 -5.38 1.06
N LYS A 148 12.66 -5.52 0.09
CA LYS A 148 11.37 -4.84 0.11
C LYS A 148 10.53 -5.44 1.23
N THR A 149 10.06 -4.61 2.17
CA THR A 149 9.03 -5.00 3.14
C THR A 149 7.88 -5.62 2.37
N ALA A 150 7.53 -6.86 2.70
CA ALA A 150 6.44 -7.57 2.03
C ALA A 150 5.15 -6.78 2.23
N GLY A 151 4.80 -5.95 1.24
CA GLY A 151 3.50 -5.29 1.19
C GLY A 151 2.41 -6.35 1.17
N LYS A 152 1.22 -6.01 1.69
CA LYS A 152 0.06 -6.88 1.61
C LYS A 152 -0.14 -7.32 0.16
N SER A 153 -0.31 -8.62 -0.08
CA SER A 153 -0.55 -9.10 -1.44
C SER A 153 -1.81 -8.45 -2.00
N TRP A 154 -1.92 -8.27 -3.32
CA TRP A 154 -3.12 -7.73 -3.93
C TRP A 154 -4.39 -8.50 -3.52
N TYR A 155 -4.28 -9.82 -3.36
CA TYR A 155 -5.34 -10.67 -2.83
C TYR A 155 -5.71 -10.31 -1.38
N GLU A 156 -4.72 -10.14 -0.50
CA GLU A 156 -4.95 -9.74 0.90
C GLU A 156 -5.59 -8.34 0.98
N TYR A 157 -5.17 -7.41 0.11
CA TYR A 157 -5.77 -6.08 0.00
C TYR A 157 -7.22 -6.13 -0.51
N ASP A 158 -7.49 -6.87 -1.59
CA ASP A 158 -8.83 -7.02 -2.18
C ASP A 158 -9.82 -7.71 -1.22
N GLN A 159 -9.38 -8.78 -0.57
CA GLN A 159 -10.20 -9.47 0.44
C GLN A 159 -10.47 -8.58 1.65
N ASN A 160 -9.50 -7.76 2.08
CA ASN A 160 -9.73 -6.80 3.16
C ASN A 160 -10.73 -5.71 2.74
N LYS A 161 -10.61 -5.18 1.52
CA LYS A 161 -11.54 -4.18 0.98
C LYS A 161 -12.97 -4.72 0.85
N LYS A 162 -13.11 -6.01 0.52
CA LYS A 162 -14.41 -6.71 0.42
C LYS A 162 -14.95 -7.19 1.77
N GLY A 163 -14.23 -6.99 2.88
CA GLY A 163 -14.60 -7.51 4.21
C GLY A 163 -14.46 -9.03 4.36
N ASN A 164 -13.91 -9.72 3.37
CA ASN A 164 -13.75 -11.18 3.32
C ASN A 164 -12.39 -11.67 3.81
N SER A 165 -11.54 -10.76 4.31
CA SER A 165 -10.23 -11.13 4.86
C SER A 165 -10.42 -11.97 6.13
N TRP A 166 -10.28 -13.28 5.97
CA TRP A 166 -10.32 -14.24 7.06
C TRP A 166 -9.32 -13.91 8.17
N LYS A 167 -8.11 -13.49 7.77
CA LYS A 167 -7.05 -13.08 8.69
C LYS A 167 -7.50 -11.88 9.54
N SER A 168 -8.13 -10.88 8.90
CA SER A 168 -8.65 -9.70 9.59
C SER A 168 -9.86 -10.02 10.47
N LYS A 169 -10.73 -10.95 10.05
CA LYS A 169 -11.85 -11.43 10.87
C LYS A 169 -11.37 -12.16 12.12
N LEU A 170 -10.40 -13.07 11.98
CA LEU A 170 -9.78 -13.76 13.11
C LEU A 170 -9.05 -12.79 14.05
N GLN A 171 -8.34 -11.79 13.53
CA GLN A 171 -7.74 -10.72 14.36
C GLN A 171 -8.80 -10.01 15.19
N PHE A 172 -9.88 -9.57 14.53
CA PHE A 172 -10.98 -8.88 15.19
C PHE A 172 -11.64 -9.74 16.27
N ASP A 173 -11.91 -11.02 15.98
CA ASP A 173 -12.52 -11.93 16.93
C ASP A 173 -11.60 -12.18 18.14
N ILE A 174 -10.29 -12.40 17.91
CA ILE A 174 -9.30 -12.52 19.00
C ILE A 174 -9.31 -11.25 19.86
N ASP A 175 -9.17 -10.07 19.24
CA ASP A 175 -9.09 -8.79 19.96
C ASP A 175 -10.39 -8.50 20.75
N ARG A 176 -11.54 -8.88 20.18
CA ARG A 176 -12.84 -8.77 20.84
C ARG A 176 -12.94 -9.74 22.01
N MET A 177 -12.46 -10.98 21.88
CA MET A 177 -12.54 -11.99 22.94
C MET A 177 -11.53 -11.71 24.06
N ILE A 178 -10.35 -11.19 23.77
CA ILE A 178 -9.41 -10.67 24.78
C ILE A 178 -10.12 -9.65 25.68
N ASN A 179 -10.84 -8.71 25.08
CA ASN A 179 -11.59 -7.70 25.81
C ASN A 179 -12.81 -8.23 26.56
N LYS A 180 -13.28 -9.46 26.32
CA LYS A 180 -14.41 -10.04 27.06
C LYS A 180 -13.96 -10.96 28.19
N SER A 181 -12.85 -11.66 27.99
CA SER A 181 -12.35 -12.70 28.88
C SER A 181 -11.73 -12.12 30.16
N LYS A 182 -11.77 -12.90 31.23
CA LYS A 182 -11.14 -12.63 32.53
C LYS A 182 -10.06 -13.67 32.89
N SER A 183 -9.86 -14.67 32.05
CA SER A 183 -8.72 -15.58 32.12
C SER A 183 -8.39 -16.11 30.73
N TRP A 184 -7.28 -16.84 30.63
CA TRP A 184 -6.89 -17.55 29.42
C TRP A 184 -7.92 -18.62 29.04
N GLU A 185 -8.42 -19.35 30.03
CA GLU A 185 -9.41 -20.42 29.85
C GLU A 185 -10.73 -19.84 29.32
N GLU A 186 -11.20 -18.73 29.89
CA GLU A 186 -12.40 -18.03 29.43
C GLU A 186 -12.23 -17.50 28.00
N PHE A 187 -11.02 -17.07 27.62
CA PHE A 187 -10.71 -16.70 26.24
C PHE A 187 -10.86 -17.86 25.27
N LEU A 188 -10.36 -19.04 25.64
CA LEU A 188 -10.48 -20.23 24.81
C LEU A 188 -11.95 -20.68 24.67
N GLU A 189 -12.73 -20.62 25.74
CA GLU A 189 -14.16 -20.90 25.71
C GLU A 189 -14.93 -19.90 24.84
N ASN A 190 -14.62 -18.61 24.99
CA ASN A 190 -15.20 -17.54 24.19
C ASN A 190 -14.87 -17.71 22.70
N MET A 191 -13.65 -18.11 22.37
CA MET A 191 -13.27 -18.41 20.98
C MET A 191 -13.99 -19.65 20.45
N LYS A 192 -14.13 -20.72 21.23
CA LYS A 192 -14.94 -21.90 20.87
C LYS A 192 -16.41 -21.54 20.65
N SER A 193 -16.95 -20.60 21.42
CA SER A 193 -18.32 -20.10 21.26
C SER A 193 -18.55 -19.37 19.93
N LEU A 194 -17.49 -18.86 19.32
CA LEU A 194 -17.47 -18.26 17.98
C LEU A 194 -17.15 -19.29 16.88
N ASP A 195 -17.41 -20.57 17.12
CA ASP A 195 -17.16 -21.68 16.17
C ASP A 195 -15.69 -21.83 15.75
N TYR A 196 -14.75 -21.41 16.61
CA TYR A 196 -13.32 -21.67 16.40
C TYR A 196 -12.85 -22.93 17.11
N GLU A 197 -12.26 -23.83 16.33
CA GLU A 197 -11.42 -24.90 16.83
C GLU A 197 -10.00 -24.38 17.08
N ILE A 198 -9.43 -24.76 18.22
CA ILE A 198 -8.12 -24.29 18.67
C ILE A 198 -7.20 -25.49 18.82
N LYS A 199 -6.02 -25.41 18.21
CA LYS A 199 -4.96 -26.41 18.34
C LYS A 199 -3.75 -25.81 19.04
N PHE A 200 -3.28 -26.48 20.08
CA PHE A 200 -2.04 -26.17 20.79
C PHE A 200 -0.95 -27.11 20.29
N ASP A 201 0.08 -26.52 19.72
CA ASP A 201 1.29 -27.18 19.25
C ASP A 201 2.43 -26.17 19.50
N LYS A 202 3.53 -26.20 18.75
CA LYS A 202 4.57 -25.16 18.83
C LYS A 202 4.06 -23.71 18.72
N HIS A 203 2.93 -23.49 18.04
CA HIS A 203 2.22 -22.21 18.03
C HIS A 203 0.71 -22.48 18.04
N ILE A 204 -0.04 -21.67 18.80
CA ILE A 204 -1.51 -21.73 18.78
C ILE A 204 -2.05 -21.51 17.36
N ALA A 205 -3.05 -22.31 16.98
CA ALA A 205 -3.69 -22.21 15.68
C ALA A 205 -5.21 -22.25 15.80
N PHE A 206 -5.88 -21.42 15.00
CA PHE A 206 -7.33 -21.25 15.00
C PHE A 206 -7.94 -21.69 13.67
N ARG A 207 -9.09 -22.35 13.71
CA ARG A 207 -9.86 -22.75 12.53
C ARG A 207 -11.35 -22.49 12.78
N HIS A 208 -11.98 -21.67 11.93
CA HIS A 208 -13.45 -21.62 11.90
C HIS A 208 -14.01 -22.93 11.38
N LYS A 209 -15.20 -23.28 11.83
CA LYS A 209 -16.01 -24.36 11.24
C LYS A 209 -16.17 -24.27 9.72
N ASP A 210 -16.27 -23.05 9.17
CA ASP A 210 -16.40 -22.80 7.73
C ASP A 210 -15.09 -22.95 6.93
N LYS A 211 -13.99 -23.34 7.59
CA LYS A 211 -12.65 -23.42 6.99
C LYS A 211 -12.06 -24.81 7.16
N GLN A 212 -11.44 -25.28 6.08
CA GLN A 212 -10.77 -26.58 6.07
C GLN A 212 -9.43 -26.58 6.80
N ARG A 213 -8.71 -25.45 6.85
CA ARG A 213 -7.33 -25.37 7.35
C ARG A 213 -7.19 -24.47 8.57
N PHE A 214 -6.31 -24.85 9.48
CA PHE A 214 -5.89 -24.06 10.63
C PHE A 214 -4.99 -22.89 10.22
N THR A 215 -5.19 -21.74 10.85
CA THR A 215 -4.33 -20.56 10.73
C THR A 215 -3.49 -20.43 12.00
N ARG A 216 -2.17 -20.48 11.87
CA ARG A 216 -1.24 -20.28 13.00
C ARG A 216 -1.25 -18.82 13.41
N ALA A 217 -1.25 -18.53 14.71
CA ALA A 217 -1.35 -17.16 15.19
C ALA A 217 -0.12 -16.31 14.82
N LYS A 218 1.08 -16.90 14.71
CA LYS A 218 2.26 -16.19 14.19
C LYS A 218 2.10 -15.65 12.76
N THR A 219 1.23 -16.25 11.94
CA THR A 219 0.97 -15.78 10.56
C THR A 219 0.12 -14.50 10.58
N ILE A 220 -0.59 -14.27 11.69
CA ILE A 220 -1.40 -13.09 11.93
C ILE A 220 -0.51 -11.89 12.25
N GLY A 221 0.37 -12.06 13.22
CA GLY A 221 1.37 -11.09 13.64
C GLY A 221 2.06 -11.54 14.93
N GLU A 222 3.13 -10.85 15.31
CA GLU A 222 3.88 -11.12 16.54
C GLU A 222 3.06 -10.81 17.81
N ASP A 223 2.13 -9.85 17.75
CA ASP A 223 1.22 -9.50 18.86
C ASP A 223 0.09 -10.53 19.11
N TYR A 224 0.06 -11.61 18.32
CA TYR A 224 -0.95 -12.67 18.39
C TYR A 224 -0.34 -14.01 18.82
N THR A 225 0.90 -14.06 19.32
CA THR A 225 1.40 -15.27 19.96
C THR A 225 0.63 -15.56 21.26
N GLU A 226 0.73 -16.79 21.75
CA GLU A 226 0.03 -17.19 22.98
C GLU A 226 0.42 -16.31 24.17
N GLU A 227 1.72 -16.02 24.30
CA GLU A 227 2.28 -15.19 25.36
C GLU A 227 1.71 -13.76 25.28
N LYS A 228 1.68 -13.18 24.07
CA LYS A 228 1.14 -11.84 23.84
C LYS A 228 -0.36 -11.76 24.08
N ILE A 229 -1.12 -12.77 23.70
CA ILE A 229 -2.56 -12.79 23.98
C ILE A 229 -2.80 -12.87 25.50
N LYS A 230 -2.03 -13.70 26.24
CA LYS A 230 -2.09 -13.76 27.71
C LYS A 230 -1.77 -12.42 28.36
N GLU A 231 -0.65 -11.79 27.97
CA GLU A 231 -0.27 -10.45 28.44
C GLU A 231 -1.40 -9.42 28.20
N ARG A 232 -2.04 -9.47 27.02
CA ARG A 232 -3.13 -8.55 26.66
C ARG A 232 -4.41 -8.82 27.43
N ILE A 233 -4.72 -10.07 27.77
CA ILE A 233 -5.85 -10.43 28.65
C ILE A 233 -5.60 -9.86 30.04
N ASP A 234 -4.41 -10.06 30.61
CA ASP A 234 -4.05 -9.52 31.92
C ASP A 234 -4.14 -7.98 31.95
N LEU A 235 -3.66 -7.33 30.90
CA LEU A 235 -3.78 -5.89 30.73
C LEU A 235 -5.26 -5.45 30.62
N ALA A 236 -6.07 -6.18 29.86
CA ALA A 236 -7.50 -5.91 29.73
C ALA A 236 -8.24 -6.07 31.07
N ILE A 237 -7.89 -7.08 31.87
CA ILE A 237 -8.43 -7.30 33.22
C ILE A 237 -8.05 -6.14 34.14
N LYS A 238 -6.77 -5.74 34.17
CA LYS A 238 -6.29 -4.58 34.92
C LYS A 238 -7.03 -3.30 34.51
N ASN A 239 -7.30 -3.13 33.22
CA ASN A 239 -8.05 -1.99 32.70
C ASN A 239 -9.54 -2.02 33.08
N LYS A 240 -10.19 -3.20 33.10
CA LYS A 240 -11.58 -3.38 33.54
C LYS A 240 -11.77 -3.21 35.05
N ALA A 241 -10.79 -3.66 35.84
CA ALA A 241 -10.75 -3.48 37.29
C ALA A 241 -10.62 -2.01 37.72
N ASN A 242 -10.36 -1.11 36.77
CA ASN A 242 -10.55 0.33 36.89
C ASN A 242 -11.89 0.71 36.22
N PRO A 243 -13.04 0.53 36.88
CA PRO A 243 -14.33 0.65 36.24
C PRO A 243 -14.58 2.13 35.96
N ILE A 244 -14.50 2.49 34.67
CA ILE A 244 -14.73 3.84 34.16
C ILE A 244 -13.72 4.82 34.78
N LYS A 245 -12.75 5.29 34.00
CA LYS A 245 -12.12 6.56 34.33
C LYS A 245 -13.27 7.58 34.41
N LYS A 246 -13.83 7.86 35.61
CA LYS A 246 -14.64 9.06 35.84
C LYS A 246 -13.78 10.17 35.28
N ARG A 247 -14.18 10.69 34.12
CA ARG A 247 -13.48 11.83 33.54
C ARG A 247 -13.65 12.90 34.59
N VAL A 248 -12.53 13.32 35.16
CA VAL A 248 -12.61 14.49 36.03
C VAL A 248 -13.13 15.61 35.14
N GLY A 249 -14.07 16.39 35.67
CA GLY A 249 -14.61 17.52 34.92
C GLY A 249 -13.49 18.46 34.49
N ASN A 250 -13.76 19.31 33.50
CA ASN A 250 -12.85 20.40 33.22
C ASN A 250 -13.12 21.54 34.21
N VAL A 251 -12.05 22.14 34.72
CA VAL A 251 -12.13 23.41 35.46
C VAL A 251 -12.46 24.51 34.44
N ILE A 252 -13.48 25.32 34.75
CA ILE A 252 -13.89 26.44 33.90
C ILE A 252 -13.15 27.68 34.38
N ASP A 253 -12.38 28.31 33.50
CA ASP A 253 -11.75 29.58 33.81
C ASP A 253 -12.81 30.69 33.83
N ILE A 254 -12.99 31.29 35.01
CA ILE A 254 -13.99 32.34 35.24
C ILE A 254 -13.60 33.62 34.49
N SER A 255 -12.30 33.86 34.27
CA SER A 255 -11.79 35.06 33.61
C SER A 255 -12.03 35.07 32.11
N THR A 256 -12.22 33.91 31.48
CA THR A 256 -12.42 33.78 30.02
C THR A 256 -13.86 33.41 29.64
N ASN A 257 -14.74 33.14 30.62
CA ASN A 257 -16.12 32.72 30.37
C ASN A 257 -17.11 33.89 30.49
N GLU A 258 -17.61 34.38 29.35
CA GLU A 258 -18.57 35.51 29.26
C GLU A 258 -19.84 35.31 30.12
N LYS A 259 -20.34 34.08 30.25
CA LYS A 259 -21.52 33.76 31.05
C LYS A 259 -21.24 33.83 32.55
N ALA A 260 -20.01 33.48 32.96
CA ALA A 260 -19.57 33.59 34.35
C ALA A 260 -19.30 35.05 34.75
N GLN A 261 -18.90 35.90 33.81
CA GLN A 261 -18.73 37.33 34.04
C GLN A 261 -20.06 38.09 34.12
N SER A 262 -21.02 37.74 33.25
CA SER A 262 -22.30 38.44 33.13
C SER A 262 -23.38 37.99 34.14
N SER A 263 -23.31 36.76 34.65
CA SER A 263 -24.33 36.20 35.56
C SER A 263 -23.76 35.80 36.90
N LYS A 264 -24.17 36.50 37.97
CA LYS A 264 -23.72 36.22 39.35
C LYS A 264 -24.10 34.81 39.82
N GLY A 265 -25.30 34.33 39.46
CA GLY A 265 -25.75 32.99 39.81
C GLY A 265 -24.91 31.90 39.14
N TYR A 266 -24.53 32.10 37.88
CA TYR A 266 -23.65 31.19 37.16
C TYR A 266 -22.20 31.26 37.69
N GLU A 267 -21.69 32.44 38.05
CA GLU A 267 -20.38 32.61 38.69
C GLU A 267 -20.26 31.76 39.96
N VAL A 268 -21.26 31.82 40.85
CA VAL A 268 -21.30 31.05 42.10
C VAL A 268 -21.33 29.54 41.81
N TRP A 269 -22.11 29.12 40.82
CA TRP A 269 -22.16 27.73 40.38
C TRP A 269 -20.81 27.24 39.84
N VAL A 270 -20.14 28.04 38.98
CA VAL A 270 -18.82 27.72 38.41
C VAL A 270 -17.78 27.57 39.51
N ARG A 271 -17.75 28.47 40.50
CA ARG A 271 -16.84 28.34 41.65
C ARG A 271 -17.03 27.02 42.38
N LYS A 272 -18.29 26.65 42.68
CA LYS A 272 -18.62 25.39 43.36
C LYS A 272 -18.26 24.16 42.50
N HIS A 273 -18.51 24.23 41.20
CA HIS A 273 -18.15 23.19 40.22
C HIS A 273 -16.63 22.98 40.15
N ASN A 274 -15.87 24.07 40.05
CA ASN A 274 -14.40 24.03 39.98
C ASN A 274 -13.79 23.42 41.23
N ILE A 275 -14.26 23.81 42.42
CA ILE A 275 -13.77 23.23 43.69
C ILE A 275 -14.03 21.72 43.73
N LYS A 276 -15.24 21.30 43.39
CA LYS A 276 -15.59 19.86 43.34
C LYS A 276 -14.72 19.11 42.34
N THR A 277 -14.54 19.68 41.16
CA THR A 277 -13.71 19.12 40.08
C THR A 277 -12.24 19.00 40.50
N MET A 278 -11.68 20.02 41.15
CA MET A 278 -10.31 19.98 41.66
C MET A 278 -10.13 18.94 42.77
N ALA A 279 -11.11 18.80 43.67
CA ALA A 279 -11.09 17.75 44.70
C ALA A 279 -11.11 16.35 44.08
N ASP A 280 -11.99 16.11 43.09
CA ASP A 280 -12.05 14.84 42.35
C ASP A 280 -10.72 14.54 41.63
N SER A 281 -10.04 15.56 41.08
CA SER A 281 -8.70 15.41 40.47
C SER A 281 -7.66 14.96 41.49
N ILE A 282 -7.62 15.60 42.67
CA ILE A 282 -6.64 15.28 43.72
C ILE A 282 -6.85 13.87 44.25
N ILE A 283 -8.10 13.46 44.50
CA ILE A 283 -8.43 12.10 44.93
C ILE A 283 -7.89 11.09 43.93
N LYS A 284 -8.10 11.35 42.64
CA LYS A 284 -7.66 10.45 41.57
C LYS A 284 -6.15 10.35 41.42
N LEU A 285 -5.43 11.45 41.59
CA LEU A 285 -3.96 11.44 41.64
C LEU A 285 -3.47 10.54 42.79
N ARG A 286 -4.09 10.67 43.97
CA ARG A 286 -3.75 9.83 45.13
C ARG A 286 -4.09 8.36 44.94
N GLU A 287 -5.22 8.03 44.30
CA GLU A 287 -5.57 6.65 43.92
C GLU A 287 -4.50 6.01 43.01
N GLN A 288 -3.82 6.84 42.20
CA GLN A 288 -2.69 6.41 41.36
C GLN A 288 -1.34 6.43 42.08
N GLY A 289 -1.32 6.68 43.39
CA GLY A 289 -0.11 6.74 44.20
C GLY A 289 0.67 8.06 44.09
N ILE A 290 0.10 9.08 43.45
CA ILE A 290 0.69 10.41 43.31
C ILE A 290 0.23 11.27 44.49
N ASN A 291 1.13 11.47 45.47
CA ASN A 291 0.80 12.09 46.75
C ASN A 291 1.21 13.56 46.85
N SER A 292 2.06 14.04 45.93
CA SER A 292 2.48 15.44 45.87
C SER A 292 2.50 16.00 44.45
N ILE A 293 2.43 17.32 44.34
CA ILE A 293 2.56 18.02 43.05
C ILE A 293 3.96 17.84 42.45
N THR A 294 4.99 17.79 43.30
CA THR A 294 6.36 17.52 42.88
C THR A 294 6.50 16.13 42.25
N GLN A 295 5.85 15.10 42.82
CA GLN A 295 5.82 13.76 42.23
C GLN A 295 5.12 13.75 40.87
N LEU A 296 4.04 14.53 40.72
CA LEU A 296 3.35 14.66 39.43
C LEU A 296 4.25 15.33 38.39
N ASP A 297 4.91 16.43 38.75
CA ASP A 297 5.83 17.14 37.86
C ASP A 297 7.02 16.26 37.44
N ASP A 298 7.59 15.51 38.37
CA ASP A 298 8.67 14.56 38.09
C ASP A 298 8.23 13.45 37.13
N LEU A 299 7.00 12.92 37.28
CA LEU A 299 6.43 11.92 36.38
C LEU A 299 6.16 12.49 34.98
N ILE A 300 5.65 13.71 34.89
CA ILE A 300 5.43 14.41 33.61
C ILE A 300 6.76 14.63 32.91
N LYS A 301 7.77 15.11 33.65
CA LYS A 301 9.13 15.34 33.13
C LYS A 301 9.74 14.03 32.64
N LYS A 302 9.70 12.98 33.45
CA LYS A 302 10.20 11.64 33.05
C LYS A 302 9.50 11.13 31.79
N SER A 303 8.17 11.25 31.70
CA SER A 303 7.43 10.83 30.51
C SER A 303 7.80 11.67 29.27
N ALA A 304 8.12 12.95 29.45
CA ALA A 304 8.58 13.81 28.37
C ALA A 304 10.00 13.44 27.90
N ASP A 305 10.89 13.13 28.85
CA ASP A 305 12.25 12.68 28.60
C ASP A 305 12.25 11.31 27.89
N ASP A 306 11.49 10.33 28.38
CA ASP A 306 11.33 9.00 27.75
C ASP A 306 10.82 9.12 26.31
N ARG A 307 9.88 10.04 26.06
CA ARG A 307 9.37 10.33 24.71
C ARG A 307 10.46 10.92 23.83
N GLN A 308 11.27 11.84 24.35
CA GLN A 308 12.35 12.46 23.59
C GLN A 308 13.44 11.43 23.24
N ASP A 309 13.83 10.59 24.19
CA ASP A 309 14.79 9.49 23.99
C ASP A 309 14.32 8.51 22.89
N LEU A 310 13.03 8.18 22.86
CA LEU A 310 12.46 7.33 21.81
C LEU A 310 12.50 8.02 20.44
N LEU A 311 12.18 9.31 20.37
CA LEU A 311 12.25 10.09 19.13
C LEU A 311 13.69 10.16 18.61
N ASP A 312 14.66 10.33 19.48
CA ASP A 312 16.08 10.39 19.11
C ASP A 312 16.58 9.03 18.59
N LYS A 313 16.15 7.92 19.20
CA LYS A 313 16.42 6.56 18.70
C LYS A 313 15.80 6.33 17.32
N ILE A 314 14.54 6.75 17.11
CA ILE A 314 13.87 6.65 15.81
C ILE A 314 14.65 7.44 14.75
N LYS A 315 15.01 8.70 15.07
CA LYS A 315 15.76 9.56 14.16
C LYS A 315 17.11 8.96 13.79
N LYS A 316 17.81 8.35 14.75
CA LYS A 316 19.08 7.64 14.50
C LYS A 316 18.88 6.48 13.51
N ILE A 317 17.88 5.63 13.74
CA ILE A 317 17.55 4.52 12.84
C ILE A 317 17.20 5.04 11.43
N GLU A 318 16.42 6.11 11.33
CA GLU A 318 16.07 6.74 10.04
C GLU A 318 17.31 7.24 9.30
N THR A 319 18.25 7.88 9.99
CA THR A 319 19.52 8.30 9.38
C THR A 319 20.38 7.13 8.92
N GLU A 320 20.46 6.06 9.71
CA GLU A 320 21.18 4.84 9.34
C GLU A 320 20.55 4.17 8.11
N MET A 321 19.22 4.06 8.08
CA MET A 321 18.47 3.57 6.92
C MET A 321 18.72 4.40 5.67
N LYS A 322 18.72 5.73 5.79
CA LYS A 322 19.00 6.64 4.67
C LYS A 322 20.44 6.49 4.17
N SER A 323 21.41 6.41 5.06
CA SER A 323 22.83 6.20 4.72
C SER A 323 23.04 4.87 4.01
N LEU A 324 22.46 3.77 4.53
CA LEU A 324 22.51 2.46 3.90
C LEU A 324 21.84 2.46 2.52
N SER A 325 20.69 3.13 2.37
CA SER A 325 20.02 3.30 1.09
C SER A 325 20.89 4.06 0.08
N GLN A 326 21.56 5.14 0.51
CA GLN A 326 22.44 5.91 -0.36
C GLN A 326 23.70 5.13 -0.75
N GLY A 327 24.33 4.44 0.22
CA GLY A 327 25.47 3.56 -0.04
C GLY A 327 25.12 2.46 -1.04
N MET A 328 23.90 1.90 -0.94
CA MET A 328 23.37 0.94 -1.89
C MET A 328 23.20 1.53 -3.29
N GLU A 329 22.64 2.74 -3.43
CA GLU A 329 22.53 3.43 -4.73
C GLU A 329 23.89 3.72 -5.35
N ASN A 330 24.86 4.13 -4.52
CA ASN A 330 26.23 4.41 -4.96
C ASN A 330 26.93 3.14 -5.45
N ILE A 331 26.82 2.01 -4.73
CA ILE A 331 27.37 0.72 -5.17
C ILE A 331 26.76 0.28 -6.49
N ASN A 332 25.44 0.40 -6.63
CA ASN A 332 24.75 0.07 -7.89
C ASN A 332 25.27 0.95 -9.05
N THR A 333 25.45 2.24 -8.79
CA THR A 333 25.99 3.19 -9.77
C THR A 333 27.41 2.80 -10.17
N ILE A 334 28.29 2.48 -9.22
CA ILE A 334 29.67 2.05 -9.50
C ILE A 334 29.69 0.76 -10.32
N ASN A 335 28.85 -0.22 -10.00
CA ASN A 335 28.78 -1.48 -10.76
C ASN A 335 28.33 -1.25 -12.21
N LYS A 336 27.40 -0.31 -12.46
CA LYS A 336 26.98 0.06 -13.82
C LYS A 336 28.07 0.71 -14.66
N TYR A 337 29.08 1.33 -14.05
CA TYR A 337 30.22 1.94 -14.77
C TYR A 337 31.45 1.03 -14.85
N ARG A 338 31.41 -0.16 -14.22
CA ARG A 338 32.48 -1.16 -14.28
C ARG A 338 32.26 -2.22 -15.36
N GLU A 339 31.03 -2.38 -15.83
CA GLU A 339 30.67 -3.10 -17.06
C GLU A 339 30.74 -2.15 -18.25
#